data_AF-A0A536L5Y5-F1
#
_entry.id   AF-A0A536L5Y5-F1
#
_cell.length_a   1.000
_cell.length_b   1.000
_cell.length_c   1.000
_cell.angle_alpha   90.00
_cell.angle_beta   90.00
_cell.angle_gamma   90.00
#
_symmetry.space_group_name_H-M   'P 1'
#
loop_
_entity.id
_entity.type
_entity.pdbx_description
1 polymer ?
#
loop_
_entity_poly.entity_id
_entity_poly.type
_entity_poly.pdbx_seq_one_letter_code
_entity_poly.pdbx_strand_id
1 'polypeptide(L)'
;MLRKTAAVWAGKATGALSRITRRGGGTTLPGDVARAIDPKILTRLAQDLTQGAVVITGTNGKTTTARLVTWLFEGIGQRVVSNRAGA
;
A
#
# COMPACT_ATOMS: atom_id res chain seq x y z
N MET A 1 -12.23 -15.69 2.76
CA MET A 1 -10.76 -15.64 2.92
C MET A 1 -10.01 -15.96 1.62
N LEU A 2 -10.32 -17.05 0.91
CA LEU A 2 -9.61 -17.49 -0.30
C LEU A 2 -9.45 -16.42 -1.41
N ARG A 3 -10.50 -15.64 -1.68
CA ARG A 3 -10.46 -14.55 -2.69
C ARG A 3 -9.51 -13.41 -2.31
N LYS A 4 -9.39 -13.09 -1.01
CA LYS A 4 -8.51 -12.03 -0.50
C LYS A 4 -7.05 -12.42 -0.67
N THR A 5 -6.70 -13.65 -0.28
CA THR A 5 -5.35 -14.19 -0.45
C THR A 5 -4.96 -14.27 -1.93
N ALA A 6 -5.87 -14.76 -2.79
CA ALA A 6 -5.65 -14.82 -4.24
C ALA A 6 -5.43 -13.42 -4.84
N ALA A 7 -6.22 -12.41 -4.45
CA ALA A 7 -6.06 -11.04 -4.93
C ALA A 7 -4.73 -10.40 -4.47
N VAL A 8 -4.31 -10.62 -3.22
CA VAL A 8 -3.02 -10.14 -2.70
C VAL A 8 -1.85 -10.81 -3.42
N TRP A 9 -1.91 -12.12 -3.63
CA TRP A 9 -0.86 -12.86 -4.34
C TRP A 9 -0.80 -12.47 -5.82
N ALA A 10 -1.94 -12.33 -6.49
CA ALA A 10 -2.00 -11.86 -7.87
C ALA A 10 -1.46 -10.43 -8.00
N GLY A 11 -1.83 -9.51 -7.09
CA GLY A 11 -1.27 -8.17 -7.04
C GLY A 11 0.25 -8.18 -6.85
N LYS A 12 0.77 -8.97 -5.91
CA LYS A 12 2.22 -9.10 -5.69
C LYS A 12 2.95 -9.68 -6.91
N ALA A 13 2.38 -10.69 -7.56
CA ALA A 13 2.94 -11.31 -8.75
C ALA A 13 2.98 -10.32 -9.93
N THR A 14 1.88 -9.60 -10.17
CA THR A 14 1.81 -8.56 -11.20
C THR A 14 2.77 -7.40 -10.89
N GLY A 15 2.92 -7.02 -9.63
CA GLY A 15 3.90 -6.00 -9.20
C GLY A 15 5.35 -6.42 -9.44
N ALA A 16 5.68 -7.67 -9.15
CA ALA A 16 6.99 -8.24 -9.45
C ALA A 16 7.26 -8.28 -10.96
N LEU A 17 6.29 -8.76 -11.75
CA LEU A 17 6.39 -8.82 -13.22
C LEU A 17 6.47 -7.43 -13.86
N SER A 18 5.71 -6.45 -13.37
CA SER A 18 5.79 -5.06 -13.85
C SER A 18 7.15 -4.43 -13.58
N ARG A 19 7.78 -4.76 -12.44
CA ARG A 19 9.11 -4.25 -12.08
C ARG A 19 10.21 -4.93 -12.89
N ILE A 20 10.08 -6.24 -13.13
CA ILE A 20 11.02 -7.03 -13.97
C ILE A 20 10.95 -6.58 -15.43
N THR A 21 9.76 -6.25 -15.95
CA THR A 21 9.57 -5.86 -17.36
C THR A 21 9.90 -4.40 -17.66
N ARG A 22 10.31 -3.59 -16.66
CA ARG A 22 10.62 -2.15 -16.76
C ARG A 22 9.55 -1.30 -17.47
N ARG A 23 8.31 -1.79 -17.57
CA ARG A 23 7.18 -1.15 -18.28
C ARG A 23 6.39 -0.17 -17.40
N GLY A 24 6.89 0.18 -16.21
CA GLY A 24 6.29 1.16 -15.30
C GLY A 24 6.78 1.01 -13.86
N GLY A 25 6.46 1.97 -12.99
CA GLY A 25 6.91 2.01 -11.57
C GLY A 25 6.38 0.88 -10.67
N GLY A 26 5.58 -0.04 -11.20
CA GLY A 26 5.07 -1.21 -10.47
C GLY A 26 4.05 -0.87 -9.36
N THR A 27 3.37 0.27 -9.44
CA THR A 27 2.45 0.77 -8.41
C THR A 27 0.97 0.78 -8.83
N THR A 28 0.65 1.13 -10.09
CA THR A 28 -0.76 1.24 -10.55
C THR A 28 -1.35 -0.09 -11.04
N LEU A 29 -0.68 -0.75 -12.00
CA LEU A 29 -1.10 -2.04 -12.60
C LEU A 29 -1.41 -3.15 -11.57
N PRO A 30 -0.62 -3.33 -10.49
CA PRO A 30 -0.92 -4.33 -9.46
C PRO A 30 -2.21 -4.06 -8.69
N GLY A 31 -2.50 -2.79 -8.43
CA GLY A 31 -3.73 -2.36 -7.75
C GLY A 31 -4.97 -2.56 -8.61
N ASP A 32 -4.86 -2.36 -9.92
CA ASP A 32 -5.95 -2.59 -10.88
C ASP A 32 -6.30 -4.08 -10.99
N VAL A 33 -5.28 -4.94 -11.11
CA VAL A 33 -5.48 -6.39 -11.16
C VAL A 33 -6.07 -6.93 -9.84
N ALA A 34 -5.58 -6.45 -8.70
CA ALA A 34 -6.13 -6.84 -7.40
C ALA A 34 -7.61 -6.43 -7.25
N ARG A 35 -7.99 -5.23 -7.74
CA ARG A 35 -9.37 -4.75 -7.76
C ARG A 35 -10.26 -5.51 -8.75
N ALA A 36 -9.72 -5.94 -9.89
CA ALA A 36 -10.46 -6.75 -10.86
C ALA A 36 -10.83 -8.14 -10.28
N ILE A 37 -9.93 -8.73 -9.47
CA ILE A 37 -10.16 -10.05 -8.83
C ILE A 37 -11.09 -9.92 -7.61
N ASP A 38 -10.86 -8.89 -6.80
CA ASP A 38 -11.69 -8.58 -5.62
C ASP A 38 -11.97 -7.08 -5.55
N PRO A 39 -13.15 -6.63 -6.01
CA PRO A 39 -13.53 -5.21 -5.99
C PRO A 39 -13.54 -4.59 -4.58
N LYS A 40 -13.67 -5.43 -3.54
CA LYS A 40 -13.68 -5.00 -2.13
C LYS A 40 -12.32 -5.16 -1.46
N ILE A 41 -11.24 -5.43 -2.22
CA ILE A 41 -9.92 -5.71 -1.66
C ILE A 41 -9.40 -4.56 -0.79
N LEU A 42 -9.60 -3.31 -1.21
CA LEU A 42 -9.14 -2.15 -0.46
C LEU A 42 -9.85 -2.03 0.89
N THR A 43 -11.18 -2.20 0.92
CA THR A 43 -11.96 -2.22 2.18
C THR A 43 -11.49 -3.34 3.11
N ARG A 44 -11.22 -4.52 2.55
CA ARG A 44 -10.75 -5.69 3.31
C ARG A 44 -9.33 -5.53 3.85
N LEU A 45 -8.46 -4.80 3.14
CA LEU A 45 -7.11 -4.46 3.59
C LEU A 45 -7.13 -3.33 4.63
N ALA A 46 -8.02 -2.35 4.47
CA ALA A 46 -8.22 -1.30 5.46
C ALA A 46 -8.69 -1.87 6.80
N GLN A 47 -9.53 -2.92 6.79
CA GLN A 47 -9.93 -3.64 8.00
C GLN A 47 -8.77 -4.39 8.69
N ASP A 48 -7.66 -4.67 8.00
CA ASP A 48 -6.48 -5.30 8.61
C ASP A 48 -5.62 -4.29 9.41
N LEU A 49 -5.89 -2.99 9.27
CA LEU A 49 -5.22 -1.92 10.02
C LEU A 49 -5.80 -1.85 11.45
N THR A 50 -5.52 -2.88 12.24
CA THR A 50 -6.02 -3.04 13.62
C THR A 50 -5.58 -1.92 14.57
N GLN A 51 -4.47 -1.25 14.28
CA GLN A 51 -3.94 -0.12 15.05
C GLN A 51 -4.42 1.25 14.52
N GLY A 52 -5.33 1.26 13.54
CA GLY A 52 -5.87 2.48 12.93
C GLY A 52 -5.05 3.00 11.75
N ALA A 53 -5.40 4.20 11.30
CA ALA A 53 -4.77 4.86 10.15
C ALA A 53 -4.59 6.36 10.44
N VAL A 54 -3.48 6.91 9.94
CA VAL A 54 -3.16 8.35 10.03
C VAL A 54 -3.16 8.95 8.63
N VAL A 55 -3.93 10.02 8.42
CA VAL A 55 -3.99 10.75 7.16
C VAL A 55 -3.33 12.11 7.34
N ILE A 56 -2.31 12.40 6.52
CA ILE A 56 -1.56 13.66 6.56
C ILE A 56 -1.92 14.49 5.33
N THR A 57 -2.50 15.66 5.57
CA THR A 57 -2.90 16.63 4.54
C THR A 57 -2.17 17.96 4.75
N GLY A 58 -2.21 18.83 3.74
CA GLY A 58 -1.54 20.12 3.74
C GLY A 58 -1.03 20.51 2.36
N THR A 59 -0.81 21.81 2.15
CA THR A 59 -0.28 22.33 0.87
C THR A 59 1.16 21.87 0.66
N ASN A 60 1.99 21.96 1.70
CA ASN A 60 3.40 21.56 1.68
C ASN A 60 3.74 20.57 2.82
N GLY A 61 4.91 19.94 2.75
CA GLY A 61 5.46 19.15 3.86
C GLY A 61 4.87 17.75 4.09
N LYS A 62 3.77 17.37 3.41
CA LYS A 62 3.10 16.05 3.56
C LYS A 62 4.06 14.87 3.57
N THR A 63 4.91 14.77 2.54
CA THR A 63 5.85 13.65 2.38
C THR A 63 6.91 13.61 3.48
N THR A 64 7.42 14.78 3.89
CA THR A 64 8.40 14.88 4.98
C THR A 64 7.77 14.50 6.31
N THR A 65 6.59 15.04 6.62
CA THR A 65 5.86 14.70 7.85
C THR A 65 5.48 13.22 7.88
N ALA A 66 5.00 12.66 6.77
CA ALA A 66 4.68 11.23 6.69
C ALA A 66 5.89 10.32 6.95
N ARG A 67 7.08 10.71 6.46
CA ARG A 67 8.32 9.99 6.72
C ARG A 67 8.74 10.08 8.19
N LEU A 68 8.67 11.27 8.79
CA LEU A 68 8.97 11.46 10.21
C LEU A 68 8.05 10.63 11.11
N VAL A 69 6.74 10.68 10.85
CA VAL A 69 5.75 9.89 11.60
C VAL A 69 6.01 8.39 11.43
N THR A 70 6.28 7.93 10.19
CA THR A 70 6.63 6.52 9.93
C THR A 70 7.86 6.10 10.74
N TRP A 71 8.92 6.92 10.73
CA TRP A 71 10.17 6.63 11.44
C TRP A 71 9.98 6.55 12.97
N LEU A 72 9.19 7.45 13.54
CA LEU A 72 8.87 7.43 14.97
C LEU A 72 8.13 6.15 15.37
N PHE A 73 7.12 5.75 14.60
CA PHE A 73 6.36 4.52 14.87
C PHE A 73 7.22 3.26 14.68
N GLU A 74 8.02 3.19 13.62
CA GLU A 74 8.98 2.10 13.42
C GLU A 74 10.01 2.05 14.57
N GLY A 75 10.46 3.20 15.08
CA GLY A 75 11.40 3.32 16.19
C GLY A 75 10.88 2.80 17.53
N ILE A 76 9.56 2.80 17.75
CA ILE A 76 8.92 2.18 18.93
C ILE A 76 8.46 0.73 18.66
N GLY A 77 8.95 0.11 17.59
CA GLY A 77 8.69 -1.29 17.25
C GLY A 77 7.35 -1.55 16.56
N GLN A 78 6.63 -0.52 16.09
CA GLN A 78 5.38 -0.71 15.35
C GLN A 78 5.65 -1.02 13.87
N ARG A 79 4.80 -1.88 13.30
CA ARG A 79 4.86 -2.18 11.86
C ARG A 79 3.97 -1.22 11.08
N VAL A 80 4.60 -0.30 10.34
CA VAL A 80 3.89 0.75 9.61
C VAL A 80 3.79 0.44 8.12
N VAL A 81 2.63 0.71 7.53
CA VAL A 81 2.44 0.76 6.07
C VAL A 81 2.28 2.23 5.68
N SER A 82 3.15 2.74 4.81
CA SER A 82 3.10 4.13 4.35
C SER A 82 3.24 4.24 2.83
N ASN A 83 2.59 5.26 2.24
CA ASN A 83 2.77 5.57 0.83
C ASN A 83 4.10 6.30 0.61
N ARG A 84 5.18 5.53 0.47
CA ARG A 84 6.56 6.05 0.34
C ARG A 84 6.84 6.75 -0.98
N ALA A 85 6.03 6.50 -2.01
CA ALA A 85 6.21 7.08 -3.34
C ALA A 85 5.87 8.59 -3.39
N GLY A 86 5.15 9.10 -2.39
CA GLY A 86 4.54 10.42 -2.46
C GLY A 86 3.33 10.42 -3.41
N ALA A 87 2.42 11.35 -3.18
CA ALA A 87 1.45 11.78 -4.18
C ALA A 87 1.95 13.08 -4.79
#